data_AF-A0A847Y3X9-F1
#
_entry.id   AF-A0A847Y3X9-F1
#
_cell.length_a   1.000
_cell.length_b   1.000
_cell.length_c   1.000
_cell.angle_alpha   90.00
_cell.angle_beta   90.00
_cell.angle_gamma   90.00
#
_symmetry.space_group_name_H-M   'P 1'
#
loop_
_entity.id
_entity.type
_entity.pdbx_description
1 polymer ?
#
loop_
_entity_poly.entity_id
_entity_poly.type
_entity_poly.pdbx_seq_one_letter_code
_entity_poly.pdbx_strand_id
1 'polypeptide(L)'
;MLNPRFVERGSFTIVGVTVTGHAEEIDYAGHWQNRYGPLDAVLRPLSLDGGSYGVSFNEGYDSVYMAGVAAADQAKLPAGTEKRVIPAARYAVFDCEMSTMTETMMQIQGQWFHASGMAPDNNAVGFEHYLPGSRAGEMRVELYIPIKPGDTAPLKRVDGEMTVFEAISKRRSIRRFKSDPIPEDVLRRIVQAGLLAPSGKNRQPWKFYVVRGEKRGEMAARLREGLANREKEGQNTAGARHSFEIMEQAPVSVFVFQPNREAPWLAASQAQHFSDVVDVQSVGAAIENMLLEAQSLGIGSLWVCDVFSACDEVCGWLGEKTEMIAVVCLGYADEHPAARKRKDFDAAVEWV
;
A
#
# COMPACT_ATOMS: atom_id res chain seq x y z
N MET A 1 -2.41 -8.03 -23.86
CA MET A 1 -2.20 -7.02 -22.80
C MET A 1 -1.17 -6.03 -23.33
N LEU A 2 -1.40 -4.72 -23.20
CA LEU A 2 -0.43 -3.70 -23.63
C LEU A 2 0.92 -3.92 -22.94
N ASN A 3 2.01 -3.74 -23.68
CA ASN A 3 3.37 -3.99 -23.19
C ASN A 3 4.24 -2.74 -23.32
N PRO A 4 4.21 -1.81 -22.34
CA PRO A 4 4.95 -0.56 -22.44
C PRO A 4 6.44 -0.75 -22.16
N ARG A 5 7.23 0.21 -22.66
CA ARG A 5 8.61 0.42 -22.23
C ARG A 5 8.65 1.45 -21.10
N PHE A 6 9.48 1.22 -20.08
CA PHE A 6 9.63 2.16 -18.96
C PHE A 6 10.85 3.05 -19.18
N VAL A 7 10.68 4.37 -19.04
CA VAL A 7 11.75 5.32 -19.25
C VAL A 7 11.77 6.39 -18.16
N GLU A 8 12.95 6.62 -17.61
CA GLU A 8 13.27 7.84 -16.85
C GLU A 8 13.66 8.91 -17.85
N ARG A 9 12.93 10.03 -17.89
CA ARG A 9 13.24 11.15 -18.79
C ARG A 9 13.55 12.38 -17.95
N GLY A 10 14.73 12.94 -18.17
CA GLY A 10 15.11 14.23 -17.58
C GLY A 10 14.19 15.36 -18.06
N SER A 11 14.19 16.47 -17.34
CA SER A 11 13.40 17.64 -17.73
C SER A 11 13.81 18.13 -19.11
N PHE A 12 12.84 18.53 -19.92
CA PHE A 12 13.07 19.07 -21.25
C PHE A 12 12.07 20.17 -21.58
N THR A 13 12.39 20.98 -22.59
CA THR A 13 11.56 22.11 -22.99
C THR A 13 10.87 21.80 -24.31
N ILE A 14 9.56 22.07 -24.35
CA ILE A 14 8.79 22.06 -25.58
C ILE A 14 8.58 23.50 -26.01
N VAL A 15 8.79 23.76 -27.31
CA VAL A 15 8.51 25.04 -27.96
C VAL A 15 7.44 24.82 -29.03
N GLY A 16 6.40 25.64 -29.04
CA GLY A 16 5.22 25.38 -29.86
C GLY A 16 4.07 26.34 -29.61
N VAL A 17 2.85 25.90 -29.92
CA VAL A 17 1.63 26.70 -29.79
C VAL A 17 0.63 26.05 -28.83
N THR A 18 -0.02 26.86 -28.01
CA THR A 18 -1.01 26.43 -27.02
C THR A 18 -2.43 26.80 -27.45
N VAL A 19 -3.40 26.00 -27.02
CA VAL A 19 -4.83 26.31 -27.04
C VAL A 19 -5.40 26.02 -25.66
N THR A 20 -6.30 26.88 -25.18
CA THR A 20 -6.90 26.79 -23.85
C THR A 20 -8.41 26.65 -23.97
N GLY A 21 -9.02 25.77 -23.18
CA GLY A 21 -10.46 25.59 -23.09
C GLY A 21 -10.83 24.34 -22.28
N HIS A 22 -12.11 23.97 -22.26
CA HIS A 22 -12.51 22.68 -21.70
C HIS A 22 -12.01 21.54 -22.60
N ALA A 23 -11.45 20.48 -22.02
CA ALA A 23 -10.78 19.40 -22.76
C ALA A 23 -11.66 18.77 -23.87
N GLU A 24 -12.98 18.71 -23.67
CA GLU A 24 -13.96 18.15 -24.61
C GLU A 24 -14.32 19.11 -25.76
N GLU A 25 -14.03 20.39 -25.61
CA GLU A 25 -14.38 21.45 -26.58
C GLU A 25 -13.20 21.87 -27.45
N ILE A 26 -11.98 21.43 -27.12
CA ILE A 26 -10.76 21.74 -27.88
C ILE A 26 -10.77 20.98 -29.22
N ASP A 27 -10.70 21.72 -30.34
CA ASP A 27 -10.44 21.16 -31.67
C ASP A 27 -8.93 20.86 -31.83
N TYR A 28 -8.51 19.68 -31.35
CA TYR A 28 -7.11 19.25 -31.43
C TYR A 28 -6.63 19.14 -32.88
N ALA A 29 -7.45 18.58 -33.77
CA ALA A 29 -7.08 18.40 -35.17
C ALA A 29 -6.87 19.75 -35.88
N GLY A 30 -7.80 20.69 -35.67
CA GLY A 30 -7.67 22.05 -36.19
C GLY A 30 -6.49 22.81 -35.57
N HIS A 31 -6.18 22.60 -34.29
CA HIS A 31 -4.99 23.19 -33.65
C HIS A 31 -3.70 22.70 -34.30
N TRP A 32 -3.57 21.38 -34.50
CA TRP A 32 -2.42 20.79 -35.20
C TRP A 32 -2.30 21.29 -36.64
N GLN A 33 -3.40 21.28 -37.40
CA GLN A 33 -3.38 21.62 -38.83
C GLN A 33 -3.19 23.13 -39.07
N ASN A 34 -3.92 23.96 -38.34
CA ASN A 34 -4.04 25.40 -38.66
C ASN A 34 -3.13 26.28 -37.82
N ARG A 35 -2.73 25.85 -36.61
CA ARG A 35 -1.86 26.64 -35.73
C ARG A 35 -0.44 26.11 -35.67
N TYR A 36 -0.25 24.82 -35.46
CA TYR A 36 1.10 24.22 -35.44
C TYR A 36 1.65 24.04 -36.86
N GLY A 37 0.86 23.52 -37.80
CA GLY A 37 1.27 23.23 -39.17
C GLY A 37 2.06 24.35 -39.88
N PRO A 38 1.62 25.62 -39.85
CA PRO A 38 2.37 26.73 -40.43
C PRO A 38 3.75 27.01 -39.81
N LEU A 39 3.95 26.60 -38.54
CA LEU A 39 5.20 26.81 -37.79
C LEU A 39 6.15 25.61 -37.87
N ASP A 40 5.68 24.47 -38.36
CA ASP A 40 6.42 23.21 -38.38
C ASP A 40 7.76 23.32 -39.11
N ALA A 41 7.83 24.03 -40.24
CA ALA A 41 9.08 24.23 -40.97
C ALA A 41 10.12 25.08 -40.20
N VAL A 42 9.66 25.95 -39.29
CA VAL A 42 10.51 26.82 -38.46
C VAL A 42 10.90 26.12 -37.16
N LEU A 43 10.01 25.30 -36.61
CA LEU A 43 10.23 24.55 -35.38
C LEU A 43 11.04 23.28 -35.60
N ARG A 44 10.85 22.57 -36.71
CA ARG A 44 11.53 21.29 -36.99
C ARG A 44 13.06 21.37 -36.92
N PRO A 45 13.76 22.41 -37.41
CA PRO A 45 15.21 22.55 -37.24
C PRO A 45 15.67 22.71 -35.78
N LEU A 46 14.75 23.08 -34.88
CA LEU A 46 15.00 23.20 -33.45
C LEU A 46 14.74 21.90 -32.69
N SER A 47 14.08 20.93 -33.32
CA SER A 47 13.72 19.65 -32.71
C SER A 47 14.97 18.83 -32.42
N LEU A 48 15.11 18.38 -31.18
CA LEU A 48 16.24 17.57 -30.71
C LEU A 48 16.22 16.14 -31.28
N ASP A 49 15.03 15.62 -31.57
CA ASP A 49 14.80 14.24 -32.00
C ASP A 49 14.11 14.16 -33.38
N GLY A 50 13.78 15.31 -33.98
CA GLY A 50 13.06 15.41 -35.23
C GLY A 50 11.56 15.15 -35.12
N GLY A 51 11.06 14.77 -33.93
CA GLY A 51 9.65 14.51 -33.65
C GLY A 51 8.88 15.76 -33.24
N SER A 52 7.56 15.58 -33.15
CA SER A 52 6.60 16.57 -32.65
C SER A 52 5.90 16.05 -31.40
N TYR A 53 5.38 16.95 -30.57
CA TYR A 53 4.87 16.64 -29.24
C TYR A 53 3.50 17.26 -29.00
N GLY A 54 2.59 16.48 -28.41
CA GLY A 54 1.29 16.92 -27.90
C GLY A 54 1.25 16.82 -26.38
N VAL A 55 0.95 17.91 -25.67
CA VAL A 55 1.00 17.94 -24.20
C VAL A 55 -0.19 18.66 -23.61
N SER A 56 -0.83 18.05 -22.62
CA SER A 56 -1.94 18.65 -21.87
C SER A 56 -1.48 19.09 -20.48
N PHE A 57 -1.85 20.30 -20.09
CA PHE A 57 -1.67 20.87 -18.76
C PHE A 57 -3.03 21.27 -18.19
N ASN A 58 -3.15 21.24 -16.86
CA ASN A 58 -4.30 21.81 -16.16
C ASN A 58 -3.92 23.18 -15.61
N GLU A 59 -4.61 24.24 -16.06
CA GLU A 59 -4.45 25.60 -15.53
C GLU A 59 -5.78 26.07 -14.94
N GLY A 60 -5.99 25.81 -13.64
CA GLY A 60 -7.25 26.10 -12.96
C GLY A 60 -8.36 25.13 -13.39
N TYR A 61 -9.45 25.67 -13.95
CA TYR A 61 -10.56 24.88 -14.50
C TYR A 61 -10.42 24.61 -16.00
N ASP A 62 -9.44 25.24 -16.66
CA ASP A 62 -9.20 25.10 -18.09
C ASP A 62 -8.09 24.08 -18.35
N SER A 63 -8.22 23.38 -19.48
CA SER A 63 -7.18 22.55 -20.06
C SER A 63 -6.38 23.36 -21.07
N VAL A 64 -5.06 23.27 -21.00
CA VAL A 64 -4.15 23.86 -21.98
C VAL A 64 -3.48 22.74 -22.75
N TYR A 65 -3.69 22.69 -24.06
CA TYR A 65 -3.03 21.75 -24.95
C TYR A 65 -1.95 22.44 -25.77
N MET A 66 -0.75 21.86 -25.82
CA MET A 66 0.40 22.35 -26.55
C MET A 66 0.80 21.38 -27.66
N ALA A 67 0.94 21.89 -28.88
CA ALA A 67 1.55 21.20 -30.01
C ALA A 67 2.91 21.85 -30.30
N GLY A 68 3.99 21.07 -30.36
CA GLY A 68 5.35 21.63 -30.41
C GLY A 68 6.45 20.64 -30.76
N VAL A 69 7.69 21.06 -30.57
CA VAL A 69 8.89 20.21 -30.67
C VAL A 69 9.70 20.30 -29.37
N ALA A 70 10.40 19.22 -29.01
CA ALA A 70 11.39 19.27 -27.93
C ALA A 70 12.64 20.02 -28.42
N ALA A 71 13.03 21.10 -27.75
CA ALA A 71 14.17 21.93 -28.12
C ALA A 71 15.16 22.10 -26.95
N ALA A 72 16.45 22.29 -27.25
CA ALA A 72 17.42 22.78 -26.26
C ALA A 72 17.00 24.16 -25.77
N ASP A 73 17.36 24.55 -24.53
CA ASP A 73 16.96 25.85 -23.97
C ASP A 73 17.33 27.00 -24.92
N GLN A 74 16.31 27.70 -25.42
CA GLN A 74 16.46 28.78 -26.38
C GLN A 74 16.22 30.13 -25.73
N ALA A 75 17.21 31.01 -25.85
CA ALA A 75 17.09 32.40 -25.41
C ALA A 75 16.14 33.24 -26.30
N LYS A 76 15.86 32.83 -27.55
CA LYS A 76 14.93 33.50 -28.46
C LYS A 76 13.98 32.49 -29.09
N LEU A 77 12.68 32.64 -28.80
CA LEU A 77 11.62 31.80 -29.36
C LEU A 77 11.15 32.35 -30.72
N PRO A 78 10.80 31.49 -31.69
CA PRO A 78 10.11 31.92 -32.90
C PRO A 78 8.83 32.71 -32.59
N ALA A 79 8.50 33.69 -33.43
CA ALA A 79 7.32 34.52 -33.22
C ALA A 79 6.04 33.68 -33.16
N GLY A 80 5.17 33.96 -32.18
CA GLY A 80 3.92 33.22 -31.98
C GLY A 80 4.07 31.87 -31.30
N THR A 81 5.27 31.55 -30.77
CA THR A 81 5.51 30.31 -30.01
C THR A 81 5.70 30.59 -28.52
N GLU A 82 5.32 29.61 -27.71
CA GLU A 82 5.51 29.56 -26.28
C GLU A 82 6.50 28.45 -25.93
N LYS A 83 7.11 28.55 -24.74
CA LYS A 83 7.91 27.48 -24.17
C LYS A 83 7.27 26.94 -22.90
N ARG A 84 7.23 25.61 -22.77
CA ARG A 84 6.81 24.92 -21.54
C ARG A 84 7.89 23.93 -21.14
N VAL A 85 8.25 23.95 -19.86
CA VAL A 85 9.17 22.97 -19.29
C VAL A 85 8.35 21.77 -18.86
N ILE A 86 8.71 20.60 -19.38
CA ILE A 86 8.22 19.32 -18.90
C ILE A 86 9.18 18.87 -17.81
N PRO A 87 8.73 18.76 -16.54
CA PRO A 87 9.57 18.29 -15.45
C PRO A 87 10.11 16.89 -15.72
N ALA A 88 11.22 16.55 -15.06
CA ALA A 88 11.71 15.17 -15.08
C ALA A 88 10.67 14.25 -14.43
N ALA A 89 10.38 13.12 -15.09
CA ALA A 89 9.44 12.14 -14.58
C ALA A 89 9.73 10.76 -15.18
N ARG A 90 9.10 9.76 -14.58
CA ARG A 90 9.09 8.38 -15.06
C ARG A 90 7.84 8.14 -15.89
N TYR A 91 8.02 7.43 -17.01
CA TYR A 91 6.96 7.16 -17.96
C TYR A 91 6.84 5.67 -18.27
N ALA A 92 5.59 5.19 -18.34
CA ALA A 92 5.25 4.01 -19.12
C ALA A 92 4.93 4.48 -20.55
N VAL A 93 5.70 4.01 -21.51
CA VAL A 93 5.59 4.45 -22.90
C VAL A 93 4.96 3.35 -23.75
N PHE A 94 3.84 3.70 -24.38
CA PHE A 94 3.07 2.79 -25.22
C PHE A 94 3.20 3.22 -26.68
N ASP A 95 3.59 2.28 -27.54
CA ASP A 95 3.55 2.47 -28.98
C ASP A 95 2.13 2.23 -29.50
N CYS A 96 1.60 3.17 -30.28
CA CYS A 96 0.38 2.98 -31.04
C CYS A 96 0.45 3.74 -32.38
N GLU A 97 -0.56 3.52 -33.23
CA GLU A 97 -0.80 4.38 -34.38
C GLU A 97 -1.78 5.49 -34.01
N MET A 98 -1.66 6.64 -34.66
CA MET A 98 -2.58 7.79 -34.48
C MET A 98 -4.06 7.37 -34.58
N SER A 99 -4.39 6.45 -35.49
CA SER A 99 -5.74 5.90 -35.69
C SER A 99 -6.27 5.12 -34.48
N THR A 100 -5.37 4.54 -33.68
CA THR A 100 -5.67 3.69 -32.51
C THR A 100 -5.39 4.38 -31.18
N MET A 101 -5.00 5.65 -31.20
CA MET A 101 -4.52 6.38 -30.03
C MET A 101 -5.58 6.46 -28.92
N THR A 102 -6.82 6.81 -29.27
CA THR A 102 -7.94 6.89 -28.32
C THR A 102 -8.24 5.53 -27.68
N GLU A 103 -8.29 4.46 -28.48
CA GLU A 103 -8.52 3.10 -27.95
C GLU A 103 -7.39 2.67 -27.01
N THR A 104 -6.14 2.94 -27.39
CA THR A 104 -4.97 2.64 -26.57
C THR A 104 -5.05 3.38 -25.23
N MET A 105 -5.42 4.67 -25.24
CA MET A 105 -5.60 5.45 -24.02
C MET A 105 -6.68 4.86 -23.10
N MET A 106 -7.82 4.44 -23.67
CA MET A 106 -8.89 3.78 -22.92
C MET A 106 -8.43 2.45 -22.30
N GLN A 107 -7.66 1.64 -23.03
CA GLN A 107 -7.11 0.40 -22.51
C GLN A 107 -6.08 0.64 -21.39
N ILE A 108 -5.27 1.71 -21.50
CA ILE A 108 -4.32 2.10 -20.45
C ILE A 108 -5.07 2.43 -19.16
N GLN A 109 -6.08 3.31 -19.24
CA GLN A 109 -6.84 3.79 -18.09
C GLN A 109 -7.76 2.71 -17.50
N GLY A 110 -8.44 1.93 -18.34
CA GLY A 110 -9.45 0.97 -17.91
C GLY A 110 -8.92 -0.42 -17.55
N GLN A 111 -7.74 -0.81 -18.03
CA GLN A 111 -7.24 -2.19 -17.87
C GLN A 111 -5.78 -2.25 -17.42
N TRP A 112 -4.87 -1.53 -18.08
CA TRP A 112 -3.44 -1.71 -17.85
C TRP A 112 -2.99 -1.27 -16.46
N PHE A 113 -3.46 -0.13 -15.94
CA PHE A 113 -3.12 0.29 -14.57
C PHE A 113 -3.58 -0.73 -13.53
N HIS A 114 -4.81 -1.24 -13.69
CA HIS A 114 -5.34 -2.27 -12.79
C HIS A 114 -4.52 -3.56 -12.86
N ALA A 115 -4.23 -4.05 -14.07
CA ALA A 115 -3.48 -5.28 -14.29
C ALA A 115 -1.99 -5.18 -13.89
N SER A 116 -1.38 -3.99 -14.04
CA SER A 116 0.04 -3.77 -13.74
C SER A 116 0.30 -3.49 -12.26
N GLY A 117 -0.71 -3.10 -11.48
CA GLY A 117 -0.56 -2.64 -10.10
C GLY A 117 0.17 -1.29 -9.99
N MET A 118 0.42 -0.60 -11.11
CA MET A 118 1.01 0.73 -11.14
C MET A 118 -0.07 1.79 -10.94
N ALA A 119 0.33 2.98 -10.50
CA ALA A 119 -0.55 4.13 -10.37
C ALA A 119 -0.05 5.29 -11.24
N PRO A 120 -0.95 6.04 -11.90
CA PRO A 120 -0.57 7.25 -12.60
C PRO A 120 0.02 8.27 -11.62
N ASP A 121 1.02 9.02 -12.07
CA ASP A 121 1.47 10.22 -11.36
C ASP A 121 0.68 11.42 -11.82
N ASN A 122 -0.40 11.72 -11.09
CA ASN A 122 -1.27 12.85 -11.37
C ASN A 122 -0.61 14.21 -11.18
N ASN A 123 0.61 14.26 -10.62
CA ASN A 123 1.38 15.50 -10.46
C ASN A 123 2.40 15.72 -11.59
N ALA A 124 2.61 14.73 -12.46
CA ALA A 124 3.51 14.80 -13.59
C ALA A 124 2.73 14.94 -14.91
N VAL A 125 3.42 15.46 -15.93
CA VAL A 125 2.82 15.81 -17.22
C VAL A 125 3.06 14.68 -18.22
N GLY A 126 1.97 14.07 -18.69
CA GLY A 126 1.99 13.11 -19.80
C GLY A 126 2.03 13.81 -21.15
N PHE A 127 2.53 13.11 -22.17
CA PHE A 127 2.62 13.66 -23.51
C PHE A 127 2.58 12.59 -24.60
N GLU A 128 2.22 13.04 -25.80
CA GLU A 128 2.26 12.31 -27.05
C GLU A 128 3.55 12.68 -27.79
N HIS A 129 4.29 11.69 -28.30
CA HIS A 129 5.44 11.92 -29.15
C HIS A 129 5.21 11.30 -30.53
N TYR A 130 5.12 12.16 -31.54
CA TYR A 130 4.87 11.83 -32.93
C TYR A 130 6.20 11.61 -33.65
N LEU A 131 6.50 10.36 -34.01
CA LEU A 131 7.82 9.98 -34.52
C LEU A 131 8.09 10.51 -35.94
N PRO A 132 9.32 10.98 -36.21
CA PRO A 132 9.70 11.49 -37.52
C PRO A 132 9.63 10.41 -38.60
N GLY A 133 9.33 10.82 -39.84
CA GLY A 133 9.37 9.94 -41.01
C GLY A 133 8.19 8.96 -41.13
N SER A 134 7.19 9.06 -40.27
CA SER A 134 5.96 8.27 -40.39
C SER A 134 5.13 8.69 -41.61
N ARG A 135 4.54 7.74 -42.33
CA ARG A 135 3.65 8.03 -43.47
C ARG A 135 2.28 8.48 -42.98
N ALA A 136 1.59 9.32 -43.76
CA ALA A 136 0.22 9.69 -43.46
C ALA A 136 -0.68 8.44 -43.38
N GLY A 137 -1.34 8.23 -42.23
CA GLY A 137 -2.12 7.03 -41.94
C GLY A 137 -1.38 5.95 -41.12
N GLU A 138 -0.04 5.96 -41.11
CA GLU A 138 0.83 5.08 -40.31
C GLU A 138 1.62 5.90 -39.28
N MET A 139 1.06 7.04 -38.85
CA MET A 139 1.74 7.92 -37.92
C MET A 139 1.93 7.21 -36.58
N ARG A 140 3.18 6.83 -36.29
CA ARG A 140 3.54 6.19 -35.03
C ARG A 140 3.56 7.24 -33.93
N VAL A 141 2.85 6.92 -32.85
CA VAL A 141 2.74 7.76 -31.66
C VAL A 141 3.26 6.96 -30.48
N GLU A 142 4.10 7.60 -29.68
CA GLU A 142 4.50 7.10 -28.38
C GLU A 142 3.73 7.88 -27.31
N LEU A 143 2.90 7.19 -26.53
CA LEU A 143 2.16 7.76 -25.42
C LEU A 143 3.00 7.64 -24.15
N TYR A 144 3.52 8.77 -23.67
CA TYR A 144 4.28 8.86 -22.43
C TYR A 144 3.34 9.12 -21.27
N ILE A 145 2.97 8.04 -20.57
CA ILE A 145 2.06 8.10 -19.43
C ILE A 145 2.86 8.23 -18.14
N PRO A 146 2.70 9.33 -17.37
CA PRO A 146 3.45 9.54 -16.16
C PRO A 146 3.01 8.54 -15.11
N ILE A 147 3.98 7.86 -14.51
CA ILE A 147 3.75 6.87 -13.47
C ILE A 147 4.50 7.32 -12.21
N LYS A 148 3.92 7.07 -11.04
CA LYS A 148 4.57 7.48 -9.79
C LYS A 148 5.97 6.88 -9.75
N PRO A 149 6.99 7.63 -9.30
CA PRO A 149 8.29 7.06 -9.00
C PRO A 149 8.08 5.88 -8.03
N GLY A 150 8.28 4.67 -8.55
CA GLY A 150 8.05 3.41 -7.84
C GLY A 150 8.57 2.28 -8.71
N ASP A 151 9.72 1.71 -8.33
CA ASP A 151 10.43 0.55 -8.87
C ASP A 151 9.75 -0.26 -10.01
N THR A 152 10.06 0.05 -11.28
CA THR A 152 9.68 -0.75 -12.46
C THR A 152 10.90 -1.43 -13.10
N ALA A 153 11.45 -2.42 -12.41
CA ALA A 153 11.59 -3.75 -13.05
C ALA A 153 10.32 -4.55 -12.66
N PRO A 154 9.95 -5.69 -13.28
CA PRO A 154 8.79 -6.48 -12.81
C PRO A 154 8.97 -6.72 -11.31
N LEU A 155 8.22 -6.00 -10.44
CA LEU A 155 8.60 -5.73 -9.04
C LEU A 155 10.04 -6.16 -8.74
N LYS A 156 11.06 -5.42 -9.18
CA LYS A 156 12.28 -5.46 -8.36
C LYS A 156 11.85 -4.75 -7.10
N ARG A 157 11.46 -5.56 -6.12
CA ARG A 157 11.39 -5.20 -4.71
C ARG A 157 12.42 -4.09 -4.47
N VAL A 158 12.04 -2.96 -3.86
CA VAL A 158 12.98 -2.31 -2.94
C VAL A 158 13.52 -3.46 -2.12
N ASP A 159 14.83 -3.73 -2.13
CA ASP A 159 15.38 -4.79 -1.29
C ASP A 159 14.97 -4.48 0.16
N GLY A 160 13.87 -5.10 0.62
CA GLY A 160 13.22 -4.78 1.88
C GLY A 160 11.68 -4.68 1.89
N GLU A 161 10.98 -4.15 0.86
CA GLU A 161 9.54 -3.86 1.00
C GLU A 161 8.61 -4.96 0.45
N MET A 162 7.65 -5.36 1.29
CA MET A 162 6.72 -6.47 1.09
C MET A 162 5.35 -5.97 0.65
N THR A 163 4.73 -6.56 -0.37
CA THR A 163 3.35 -6.21 -0.73
C THR A 163 2.36 -6.70 0.33
N VAL A 164 1.15 -6.11 0.40
CA VAL A 164 0.11 -6.55 1.34
C VAL A 164 -0.23 -8.04 1.14
N PHE A 165 -0.39 -8.49 -0.10
CA PHE A 165 -0.66 -9.89 -0.38
C PHE A 165 0.53 -10.80 -0.04
N GLU A 166 1.76 -10.33 -0.24
CA GLU A 166 2.95 -11.05 0.22
C GLU A 166 2.98 -11.14 1.75
N ALA A 167 2.64 -10.08 2.47
CA ALA A 167 2.53 -10.12 3.94
C ALA A 167 1.48 -11.14 4.37
N ILE A 168 0.28 -11.09 3.81
CA ILE A 168 -0.82 -12.03 4.11
C ILE A 168 -0.39 -13.48 3.83
N SER A 169 0.20 -13.74 2.66
CA SER A 169 0.56 -15.09 2.23
C SER A 169 1.80 -15.65 2.93
N LYS A 170 2.79 -14.81 3.25
CA LYS A 170 4.06 -15.22 3.87
C LYS A 170 4.01 -15.24 5.39
N ARG A 171 3.10 -14.49 6.03
CA ARG A 171 2.96 -14.48 7.49
C ARG A 171 2.86 -15.89 8.06
N ARG A 172 3.62 -16.17 9.10
CA ARG A 172 3.54 -17.39 9.91
C ARG A 172 3.40 -17.04 11.38
N SER A 173 2.78 -17.93 12.13
CA SER A 173 2.79 -17.86 13.59
C SER A 173 4.13 -18.38 14.09
N ILE A 174 4.98 -17.47 14.56
CA ILE A 174 6.35 -17.73 15.02
C ILE A 174 6.34 -18.05 16.52
N ARG A 175 6.97 -19.16 16.90
CA ARG A 175 7.01 -19.71 18.26
C ARG A 175 8.42 -19.82 18.81
N ARG A 176 9.45 -19.46 18.03
CA ARG A 176 10.81 -19.28 18.52
C ARG A 176 11.32 -17.91 18.07
N PHE A 177 11.82 -17.15 19.03
CA PHE A 177 12.28 -15.78 18.82
C PHE A 177 13.74 -15.64 19.24
N LYS A 178 14.47 -14.80 18.51
CA LYS A 178 15.80 -14.37 18.95
C LYS A 178 15.67 -13.42 20.14
N SER A 179 16.75 -13.29 20.91
CA SER A 179 16.82 -12.39 22.06
C SER A 179 16.99 -10.91 21.68
N ASP A 180 17.25 -10.61 20.41
CA ASP A 180 17.44 -9.26 19.89
C ASP A 180 16.23 -8.35 20.23
N PRO A 181 16.47 -7.15 20.78
CA PRO A 181 15.40 -6.22 21.08
C PRO A 181 14.79 -5.66 19.79
N ILE A 182 13.46 -5.44 19.78
CA ILE A 182 12.79 -4.73 18.69
C ILE A 182 13.00 -3.21 18.88
N PRO A 183 13.47 -2.48 17.85
CA PRO A 183 13.57 -1.01 17.90
C PRO A 183 12.22 -0.34 18.22
N GLU A 184 12.24 0.76 18.96
CA GLU A 184 11.00 1.41 19.39
C GLU A 184 10.16 1.96 18.24
N ASP A 185 10.80 2.51 17.21
CA ASP A 185 10.16 3.00 15.99
C ASP A 185 9.46 1.88 15.22
N VAL A 186 10.10 0.70 15.11
CA VAL A 186 9.50 -0.50 14.53
C VAL A 186 8.27 -0.94 15.32
N LEU A 187 8.37 -1.00 16.66
CA LEU A 187 7.25 -1.38 17.52
C LEU A 187 6.10 -0.38 17.46
N ARG A 188 6.40 0.93 17.45
CA ARG A 188 5.41 1.99 17.26
C ARG A 188 4.69 1.84 15.93
N ARG A 189 5.42 1.56 14.85
CA ARG A 189 4.86 1.36 13.52
C ARG A 189 3.92 0.15 13.46
N ILE A 190 4.27 -0.96 14.11
CA ILE A 190 3.40 -2.13 14.25
C ILE A 190 2.10 -1.79 14.99
N VAL A 191 2.18 -1.12 16.14
CA VAL A 191 0.99 -0.73 16.91
C VAL A 191 0.15 0.31 16.15
N GLN A 192 0.80 1.26 15.46
CA GLN A 192 0.14 2.26 14.61
C GLN A 192 -0.70 1.58 13.51
N ALA A 193 -0.19 0.51 12.89
CA ALA A 193 -0.96 -0.26 11.91
C ALA A 193 -2.25 -0.85 12.50
N GLY A 194 -2.19 -1.33 13.75
CA GLY A 194 -3.38 -1.75 14.50
C GLY A 194 -4.39 -0.63 14.70
N LEU A 195 -3.93 0.59 15.02
CA LEU A 195 -4.79 1.76 15.21
C LEU A 195 -5.52 2.21 13.93
N LEU A 196 -5.02 1.82 12.75
CA LEU A 196 -5.63 2.14 11.45
C LEU A 196 -6.73 1.14 11.03
N ALA A 197 -7.05 0.15 11.86
CA ALA A 197 -8.11 -0.80 11.54
C ALA A 197 -9.50 -0.13 11.46
N PRO A 198 -10.42 -0.65 10.62
CA PRO A 198 -11.81 -0.23 10.68
C PRO A 198 -12.43 -0.67 12.00
N SER A 199 -13.40 0.11 12.48
CA SER A 199 -14.19 -0.28 13.66
C SER A 199 -15.65 0.11 13.51
N GLY A 200 -16.54 -0.70 14.09
CA GLY A 200 -17.97 -0.44 14.06
C GLY A 200 -18.30 0.95 14.63
N LYS A 201 -18.98 1.79 13.85
CA LYS A 201 -19.27 3.20 14.20
C LYS A 201 -18.01 4.01 14.61
N ASN A 202 -16.83 3.61 14.12
CA ASN A 202 -15.53 4.17 14.49
C ASN A 202 -15.22 4.15 16.00
N ARG A 203 -15.74 3.15 16.74
CA ARG A 203 -15.58 3.04 18.20
C ARG A 203 -14.15 2.82 18.68
N GLN A 204 -13.26 2.32 17.81
CA GLN A 204 -11.86 2.02 18.13
C GLN A 204 -11.71 1.24 19.45
N PRO A 205 -12.37 0.08 19.60
CA PRO A 205 -12.57 -0.59 20.88
C PRO A 205 -11.34 -1.39 21.32
N TRP A 206 -10.14 -0.86 21.14
CA TRP A 206 -8.89 -1.52 21.48
C TRP A 206 -8.09 -0.71 22.50
N LYS A 207 -7.46 -1.43 23.42
CA LYS A 207 -6.46 -0.91 24.35
C LYS A 207 -5.27 -1.86 24.37
N PHE A 208 -4.07 -1.31 24.22
CA PHE A 208 -2.83 -2.08 24.09
C PHE A 208 -1.92 -1.84 25.28
N TYR A 209 -1.49 -2.92 25.93
CA TYR A 209 -0.42 -2.90 26.93
C TYR A 209 0.83 -3.57 26.36
N VAL A 210 1.87 -2.78 26.12
CA VAL A 210 3.12 -3.25 25.53
C VAL A 210 4.10 -3.63 26.65
N VAL A 211 4.36 -4.93 26.80
CA VAL A 211 5.28 -5.49 27.80
C VAL A 211 6.63 -5.80 27.14
N ARG A 212 7.69 -5.13 27.60
CA ARG A 212 9.09 -5.33 27.16
C ARG A 212 10.06 -5.08 28.32
N GLY A 213 11.33 -5.45 28.14
CA GLY A 213 12.38 -5.21 29.15
C GLY A 213 12.09 -5.93 30.47
N GLU A 214 12.32 -5.26 31.62
CA GLU A 214 12.18 -5.84 32.96
C GLU A 214 10.74 -6.35 33.25
N LYS A 215 9.72 -5.70 32.67
CA LYS A 215 8.31 -6.09 32.83
C LYS A 215 7.99 -7.49 32.31
N ARG A 216 8.85 -8.06 31.45
CA ARG A 216 8.70 -9.46 30.98
C ARG A 216 8.85 -10.47 32.12
N GLY A 217 9.73 -10.18 33.10
CA GLY A 217 9.90 -11.05 34.27
C GLY A 217 8.66 -11.05 35.17
N GLU A 218 8.04 -9.89 35.37
CA GLU A 218 6.77 -9.77 36.10
C GLU A 218 5.64 -10.52 35.39
N MET A 219 5.51 -10.33 34.07
CA MET A 219 4.55 -11.06 33.23
C MET A 219 4.74 -12.57 33.36
N ALA A 220 5.97 -13.08 33.20
CA ALA A 220 6.28 -14.50 33.33
C ALA A 220 5.85 -15.07 34.68
N ALA A 221 6.07 -14.32 35.77
CA ALA A 221 5.63 -14.74 37.10
C ALA A 221 4.10 -14.89 37.19
N ARG A 222 3.33 -13.97 36.60
CA ARG A 222 1.85 -14.06 36.58
C ARG A 222 1.35 -15.22 35.73
N LEU A 223 1.96 -15.46 34.57
CA LEU A 223 1.63 -16.58 33.69
C LEU A 223 1.84 -17.93 34.40
N ARG A 224 2.96 -18.09 35.10
CA ARG A 224 3.27 -19.31 35.88
C ARG A 224 2.32 -19.50 37.06
N GLU A 225 1.95 -18.41 37.72
CA GLU A 225 0.95 -18.44 38.80
C GLU A 225 -0.40 -18.95 38.29
N GLY A 226 -0.89 -18.42 37.17
CA GLY A 226 -2.14 -18.88 36.57
C GLY A 226 -2.10 -20.36 36.15
N LEU A 227 -1.01 -20.82 35.53
CA LEU A 227 -0.84 -22.26 35.24
C LEU A 227 -0.90 -23.12 36.50
N ALA A 228 -0.19 -22.72 37.56
CA ALA A 228 -0.15 -23.47 38.80
C ALA A 228 -1.53 -23.52 39.48
N ASN A 229 -2.31 -22.45 39.40
CA ASN A 229 -3.68 -22.42 39.92
C ASN A 229 -4.60 -23.37 39.14
N ARG A 230 -4.55 -23.33 37.80
CA ARG A 230 -5.32 -24.22 36.92
C ARG A 230 -4.96 -25.70 37.11
N GLU A 231 -3.69 -26.00 37.34
CA GLU A 231 -3.21 -27.36 37.63
C GLU A 231 -3.72 -27.90 38.96
N LYS A 232 -3.78 -27.04 40.00
CA LYS A 232 -4.41 -27.41 41.28
C LYS A 232 -5.90 -27.70 41.13
N GLU A 233 -6.57 -27.03 40.19
CA GLU A 233 -7.96 -27.29 39.82
C GLU A 233 -8.13 -28.56 38.96
N GLY A 234 -7.04 -29.26 38.61
CA GLY A 234 -7.08 -30.48 37.79
C GLY A 234 -7.29 -30.23 36.29
N GLN A 235 -7.08 -29.00 35.81
CA GLN A 235 -7.25 -28.66 34.40
C GLN A 235 -6.04 -29.11 33.56
N ASN A 236 -6.27 -29.44 32.27
CA ASN A 236 -5.19 -29.72 31.33
C ASN A 236 -4.57 -28.40 30.84
N THR A 237 -3.32 -28.15 31.23
CA THR A 237 -2.58 -26.92 30.94
C THR A 237 -1.49 -27.08 29.88
N ALA A 238 -1.35 -28.25 29.24
CA ALA A 238 -0.21 -28.53 28.36
C ALA A 238 -0.07 -27.52 27.20
N GLY A 239 -1.19 -27.14 26.58
CA GLY A 239 -1.20 -26.13 25.51
C GLY A 239 -0.81 -24.74 26.02
N ALA A 240 -1.44 -24.30 27.12
CA ALA A 240 -1.15 -23.01 27.74
C ALA A 240 0.29 -22.89 28.24
N ARG A 241 0.83 -23.96 28.83
CA ARG A 241 2.23 -24.05 29.24
C ARG A 241 3.17 -23.79 28.06
N HIS A 242 2.96 -24.45 26.92
CA HIS A 242 3.77 -24.22 25.74
C HIS A 242 3.65 -22.78 25.21
N SER A 243 2.43 -22.24 25.16
CA SER A 243 2.20 -20.85 24.76
C SER A 243 2.89 -19.86 25.72
N PHE A 244 2.92 -20.14 27.02
CA PHE A 244 3.54 -19.24 28.00
C PHE A 244 5.06 -19.29 27.93
N GLU A 245 5.66 -20.46 27.68
CA GLU A 245 7.10 -20.57 27.39
C GLU A 245 7.49 -19.69 26.19
N ILE A 246 6.65 -19.65 25.15
CA ILE A 246 6.86 -18.78 23.98
C ILE A 246 6.73 -17.29 24.36
N MET A 247 5.71 -16.94 25.14
CA MET A 247 5.50 -15.56 25.63
C MET A 247 6.68 -15.08 26.50
N GLU A 248 7.23 -15.97 27.32
CA GLU A 248 8.41 -15.69 28.15
C GLU A 248 9.66 -15.46 27.29
N GLN A 249 9.84 -16.24 26.23
CA GLN A 249 10.95 -16.08 25.28
C GLN A 249 10.83 -14.78 24.46
N ALA A 250 9.63 -14.40 24.04
CA ALA A 250 9.41 -13.28 23.13
C ALA A 250 9.91 -11.94 23.73
N PRO A 251 10.66 -11.12 22.98
CA PRO A 251 11.19 -9.85 23.48
C PRO A 251 10.10 -8.80 23.73
N VAL A 252 8.92 -8.93 23.10
CA VAL A 252 7.76 -8.07 23.33
C VAL A 252 6.48 -8.89 23.34
N SER A 253 5.59 -8.59 24.29
CA SER A 253 4.22 -9.10 24.35
C SER A 253 3.24 -7.94 24.43
N VAL A 254 2.33 -7.82 23.47
CA VAL A 254 1.28 -6.79 23.47
C VAL A 254 -0.03 -7.42 23.90
N PHE A 255 -0.49 -7.10 25.11
CA PHE A 255 -1.81 -7.50 25.59
C PHE A 255 -2.86 -6.58 24.98
N VAL A 256 -3.93 -7.17 24.45
CA VAL A 256 -4.98 -6.47 23.73
C VAL A 256 -6.29 -6.63 24.49
N PHE A 257 -6.89 -5.50 24.85
CA PHE A 257 -8.13 -5.43 25.61
C PHE A 257 -9.21 -4.68 24.83
N GLN A 258 -10.46 -4.97 25.17
CA GLN A 258 -11.65 -4.28 24.68
C GLN A 258 -12.29 -3.48 25.81
N PRO A 259 -12.11 -2.14 25.85
CA PRO A 259 -12.52 -1.34 26.99
C PRO A 259 -14.04 -1.15 27.13
N ASN A 260 -14.81 -1.50 26.10
CA ASN A 260 -16.27 -1.35 26.07
C ASN A 260 -17.01 -2.48 26.80
N ARG A 261 -16.29 -3.49 27.28
CA ARG A 261 -16.85 -4.68 27.91
C ARG A 261 -16.12 -4.91 29.23
N GLU A 262 -16.88 -4.87 30.33
CA GLU A 262 -16.42 -5.43 31.59
C GLU A 262 -16.24 -6.95 31.44
N ALA A 263 -15.56 -7.55 32.40
CA ALA A 263 -15.11 -8.93 32.34
C ALA A 263 -16.11 -9.98 31.80
N PRO A 264 -15.62 -10.99 31.07
CA PRO A 264 -16.43 -11.90 30.24
C PRO A 264 -17.45 -12.76 31.01
N TRP A 265 -17.35 -12.85 32.34
CA TRP A 265 -18.26 -13.62 33.18
C TRP A 265 -19.59 -12.91 33.51
N LEU A 266 -19.77 -11.66 33.08
CA LEU A 266 -21.04 -10.94 33.28
C LEU A 266 -22.10 -11.34 32.26
N ALA A 267 -23.34 -11.53 32.70
CA ALA A 267 -24.47 -11.81 31.82
C ALA A 267 -24.66 -10.67 30.79
N ALA A 268 -24.86 -11.01 29.52
CA ALA A 268 -25.08 -10.06 28.44
C ALA A 268 -26.54 -10.08 27.94
N SER A 269 -27.11 -8.91 27.68
CA SER A 269 -28.33 -8.83 26.87
C SER A 269 -28.02 -9.19 25.41
N GLN A 270 -29.04 -9.51 24.61
CA GLN A 270 -28.86 -9.77 23.18
C GLN A 270 -28.25 -8.57 22.43
N ALA A 271 -28.67 -7.35 22.76
CA ALA A 271 -28.11 -6.15 22.16
C ALA A 271 -26.62 -5.96 22.53
N GLN A 272 -26.27 -6.25 23.79
CA GLN A 272 -24.88 -6.19 24.23
C GLN A 272 -24.03 -7.24 23.51
N HIS A 273 -24.53 -8.47 23.38
CA HIS A 273 -23.84 -9.52 22.65
C HIS A 273 -23.51 -9.11 21.20
N PHE A 274 -24.45 -8.50 20.48
CA PHE A 274 -24.16 -7.99 19.14
C PHE A 274 -23.13 -6.86 19.14
N SER A 275 -23.14 -5.99 20.14
CA SER A 275 -22.11 -4.95 20.26
C SER A 275 -20.72 -5.56 20.52
N ASP A 276 -20.65 -6.56 21.41
CA ASP A 276 -19.41 -7.27 21.74
C ASP A 276 -18.84 -7.97 20.51
N VAL A 277 -19.70 -8.63 19.70
CA VAL A 277 -19.31 -9.26 18.43
C VAL A 277 -18.72 -8.25 17.44
N VAL A 278 -19.31 -7.06 17.31
CA VAL A 278 -18.78 -6.01 16.42
C VAL A 278 -17.44 -5.48 16.92
N ASP A 279 -17.30 -5.30 18.23
CA ASP A 279 -16.07 -4.78 18.81
C ASP A 279 -14.94 -5.83 18.71
N VAL A 280 -15.21 -7.11 18.98
CA VAL A 280 -14.23 -8.20 18.82
C VAL A 280 -13.76 -8.33 17.37
N GLN A 281 -14.64 -8.18 16.37
CA GLN A 281 -14.24 -8.14 14.96
C GLN A 281 -13.32 -6.95 14.66
N SER A 282 -13.62 -5.78 15.25
CA SER A 282 -12.80 -4.57 15.11
C SER A 282 -11.42 -4.76 15.73
N VAL A 283 -11.33 -5.33 16.94
CA VAL A 283 -10.06 -5.68 17.60
C VAL A 283 -9.32 -6.75 16.80
N GLY A 284 -10.02 -7.72 16.24
CA GLY A 284 -9.40 -8.75 15.42
C GLY A 284 -8.75 -8.18 14.15
N ALA A 285 -9.38 -7.20 13.50
CA ALA A 285 -8.80 -6.47 12.39
C ALA A 285 -7.56 -5.66 12.81
N ALA A 286 -7.59 -5.02 13.98
CA ALA A 286 -6.44 -4.31 14.54
C ALA A 286 -5.25 -5.26 14.80
N ILE A 287 -5.51 -6.43 15.38
CA ILE A 287 -4.46 -7.42 15.59
C ILE A 287 -3.90 -7.91 14.24
N GLU A 288 -4.74 -8.27 13.27
CA GLU A 288 -4.24 -8.75 11.97
C GLU A 288 -3.41 -7.67 11.26
N ASN A 289 -3.81 -6.39 11.30
CA ASN A 289 -2.98 -5.29 10.77
C ASN A 289 -1.60 -5.24 11.45
N MET A 290 -1.53 -5.41 12.78
CA MET A 290 -0.25 -5.50 13.50
C MET A 290 0.58 -6.69 13.03
N LEU A 291 -0.03 -7.86 12.80
CA LEU A 291 0.70 -9.05 12.36
C LEU A 291 1.25 -8.91 10.94
N LEU A 292 0.49 -8.29 10.04
CA LEU A 292 0.90 -8.03 8.66
C LEU A 292 2.02 -6.98 8.60
N GLU A 293 1.93 -5.94 9.41
CA GLU A 293 2.98 -4.93 9.48
C GLU A 293 4.25 -5.48 10.16
N ALA A 294 4.11 -6.33 11.18
CA ALA A 294 5.26 -7.05 11.72
C ALA A 294 5.95 -7.88 10.63
N GLN A 295 5.17 -8.62 9.83
CA GLN A 295 5.68 -9.42 8.72
C GLN A 295 6.38 -8.56 7.64
N SER A 296 5.85 -7.37 7.32
CA SER A 296 6.46 -6.45 6.35
C SER A 296 7.80 -5.89 6.85
N LEU A 297 7.95 -5.72 8.16
CA LEU A 297 9.15 -5.23 8.85
C LEU A 297 10.15 -6.35 9.21
N GLY A 298 9.89 -7.60 8.79
CA GLY A 298 10.75 -8.75 9.12
C GLY A 298 10.65 -9.20 10.58
N ILE A 299 9.61 -8.77 11.30
CA ILE A 299 9.31 -9.17 12.68
C ILE A 299 8.35 -10.35 12.67
N GLY A 300 8.75 -11.43 13.34
CA GLY A 300 7.89 -12.58 13.60
C GLY A 300 6.81 -12.25 14.62
N SER A 301 5.64 -12.87 14.48
CA SER A 301 4.52 -12.63 15.38
C SER A 301 3.75 -13.90 15.75
N LEU A 302 3.12 -13.89 16.93
CA LEU A 302 2.21 -14.94 17.39
C LEU A 302 1.01 -14.34 18.10
N TRP A 303 -0.18 -14.66 17.61
CA TRP A 303 -1.44 -14.41 18.31
C TRP A 303 -1.71 -15.55 19.29
N VAL A 304 -1.85 -15.22 20.57
CA VAL A 304 -2.04 -16.16 21.68
C VAL A 304 -3.36 -15.86 22.41
N CYS A 305 -4.26 -16.84 22.42
CA CYS A 305 -5.47 -16.83 23.26
C CYS A 305 -5.35 -17.75 24.49
N ASP A 306 -4.35 -18.63 24.55
CA ASP A 306 -4.11 -19.48 25.72
C ASP A 306 -3.82 -18.67 27.01
N VAL A 307 -3.50 -17.37 26.86
CA VAL A 307 -3.37 -16.38 27.95
C VAL A 307 -4.58 -16.36 28.88
N PHE A 308 -5.77 -16.75 28.39
CA PHE A 308 -6.97 -16.83 29.23
C PHE A 308 -6.82 -17.80 30.41
N SER A 309 -5.87 -18.75 30.35
CA SER A 309 -5.54 -19.63 31.47
C SER A 309 -4.96 -18.89 32.68
N ALA A 310 -4.43 -17.68 32.49
CA ALA A 310 -3.88 -16.80 33.51
C ALA A 310 -4.51 -15.39 33.47
N CYS A 311 -5.78 -15.31 33.02
CA CYS A 311 -6.47 -14.03 32.82
C CYS A 311 -6.53 -13.20 34.09
N ASP A 312 -6.94 -13.80 35.21
CA ASP A 312 -7.15 -13.09 36.48
C ASP A 312 -5.83 -12.54 37.04
N GLU A 313 -4.76 -13.33 36.97
CA GLU A 313 -3.43 -12.96 37.44
C GLU A 313 -2.84 -11.79 36.62
N VAL A 314 -2.99 -11.85 35.30
CA VAL A 314 -2.50 -10.80 34.39
C VAL A 314 -3.32 -9.52 34.52
N CYS A 315 -4.65 -9.63 34.53
CA CYS A 315 -5.54 -8.48 34.67
C CYS A 315 -5.32 -7.78 36.03
N GLY A 316 -5.18 -8.56 37.10
CA GLY A 316 -4.85 -8.04 38.43
C GLY A 316 -3.50 -7.31 38.46
N TRP A 317 -2.48 -7.85 37.78
CA TRP A 317 -1.17 -7.20 37.66
C TRP A 317 -1.20 -5.90 36.84
N LEU A 318 -1.92 -5.88 35.72
CA LEU A 318 -2.08 -4.68 34.88
C LEU A 318 -3.04 -3.64 35.47
N GLY A 319 -3.82 -4.02 36.48
CA GLY A 319 -4.92 -3.21 37.02
C GLY A 319 -6.05 -3.00 36.01
N GLU A 320 -6.18 -3.90 35.03
CA GLU A 320 -7.17 -3.83 33.96
C GLU A 320 -8.39 -4.68 34.31
N LYS A 321 -9.58 -4.10 34.12
CA LYS A 321 -10.87 -4.71 34.50
C LYS A 321 -11.76 -5.02 33.30
N THR A 322 -11.36 -4.53 32.13
CA THR A 322 -12.05 -4.75 30.88
C THR A 322 -11.64 -6.08 30.26
N GLU A 323 -12.38 -6.50 29.25
CA GLU A 323 -12.21 -7.81 28.63
C GLU A 323 -10.86 -7.92 27.88
N MET A 324 -10.05 -8.91 28.25
CA MET A 324 -8.86 -9.28 27.48
C MET A 324 -9.29 -10.06 26.23
N ILE A 325 -8.76 -9.67 25.07
CA ILE A 325 -9.04 -10.30 23.78
C ILE A 325 -7.93 -11.27 23.37
N ALA A 326 -6.67 -10.88 23.54
CA ALA A 326 -5.52 -11.67 23.11
C ALA A 326 -4.20 -11.13 23.63
N VAL A 327 -3.13 -11.90 23.41
CA VAL A 327 -1.75 -11.37 23.40
C VAL A 327 -1.12 -11.56 22.02
N VAL A 328 -0.37 -10.56 21.58
CA VAL A 328 0.51 -10.63 20.41
C VAL A 328 1.96 -10.64 20.86
N CYS A 329 2.64 -11.78 20.70
CA CYS A 329 4.09 -11.85 20.87
C CYS A 329 4.79 -11.37 19.60
N LEU A 330 5.85 -10.58 19.76
CA LEU A 330 6.65 -10.01 18.67
C LEU A 330 8.14 -10.24 18.93
N GLY A 331 8.89 -10.56 17.89
CA GLY A 331 10.35 -10.69 17.94
C GLY A 331 10.94 -11.07 16.58
N TYR A 332 12.26 -10.94 16.42
CA TYR A 332 12.93 -11.52 15.26
C TYR A 332 12.79 -13.05 15.30
N ALA A 333 12.35 -13.66 14.20
CA ALA A 333 12.10 -15.09 14.16
C ALA A 333 13.42 -15.90 14.25
N ASP A 334 13.41 -16.95 15.06
CA ASP A 334 14.47 -17.97 15.12
C ASP A 334 14.00 -19.30 14.48
N GLU A 335 13.07 -19.17 13.54
CA GLU A 335 12.52 -20.28 12.79
C GLU A 335 11.85 -19.83 11.49
N HIS A 336 11.67 -20.78 10.58
CA HIS A 336 11.05 -20.55 9.27
C HIS A 336 9.99 -21.64 9.00
N PRO A 337 8.86 -21.64 9.72
CA PRO A 337 7.86 -22.69 9.60
C PRO A 337 7.18 -22.69 8.23
N ALA A 338 6.89 -23.89 7.72
CA ALA A 338 6.12 -24.07 6.50
C ALA A 338 4.68 -23.52 6.63
N ALA A 339 4.03 -23.28 5.50
CA ALA A 339 2.62 -22.91 5.47
C ALA A 339 1.77 -24.01 6.14
N ARG A 340 0.85 -23.60 7.03
CA ARG A 340 -0.19 -24.51 7.54
C ARG A 340 -1.26 -24.68 6.47
N LYS A 341 -1.87 -25.86 6.40
CA LYS A 341 -2.99 -26.13 5.48
C LYS A 341 -4.10 -25.07 5.64
N ARG A 342 -4.71 -24.69 4.52
CA ARG A 342 -5.91 -23.84 4.45
C ARG A 342 -7.02 -24.66 3.81
N LYS A 343 -8.27 -24.27 4.08
CA LYS A 343 -9.41 -24.81 3.33
C LYS A 343 -9.26 -24.41 1.86
N ASP A 344 -9.74 -25.26 0.96
CA ASP A 344 -9.90 -24.89 -0.44
C ASP A 344 -10.98 -23.81 -0.57
N PHE A 345 -10.85 -22.96 -1.59
CA PHE A 345 -11.74 -21.80 -1.79
C PHE A 345 -13.21 -22.23 -1.86
N ASP A 346 -13.53 -23.21 -2.71
CA ASP A 346 -14.88 -23.70 -2.92
C ASP A 346 -15.47 -24.42 -1.70
N ALA A 347 -14.64 -24.84 -0.74
CA ALA A 347 -15.09 -25.43 0.52
C ALA A 347 -15.51 -24.37 1.56
N ALA A 348 -15.25 -23.09 1.30
CA ALA A 348 -15.52 -21.97 2.21
C ALA A 348 -16.40 -20.88 1.59
N VAL A 349 -16.66 -20.93 0.28
CA VAL A 349 -17.37 -19.88 -0.46
C VAL A 349 -18.57 -20.47 -1.20
N GLU A 350 -19.73 -19.90 -0.95
CA GLU A 350 -20.96 -20.15 -1.71
C GLU A 350 -21.31 -18.89 -2.50
N TRP A 351 -21.52 -19.04 -3.80
CA TRP A 351 -21.99 -17.96 -4.68
C TRP A 351 -23.50 -18.08 -4.80
N VAL A 352 -24.24 -17.09 -4.28
CA VAL A 352 -25.71 -17.04 -4.27
C VAL A 352 -26.26 -15.97 -5.19
#